data_AF-A0A935U7V5-F1
#
_entry.id   AF-A0A935U7V5-F1
#
_cell.length_a   1.000
_cell.length_b   1.000
_cell.length_c   1.000
_cell.angle_alpha   90.00
_cell.angle_beta   90.00
_cell.angle_gamma   90.00
#
_symmetry.space_group_name_H-M   'P 1'
#
loop_
_entity.id
_entity.type
_entity.pdbx_description
1 polymer ?
#
loop_
_entity_poly.entity_id
_entity_poly.type
_entity_poly.pdbx_seq_one_letter_code
_entity_poly.pdbx_strand_id
1 'polypeptide(L)'
;MRRLLLLVPLLGTACVQPLRLARNDAPTVLAHQDVMAPSPALPGSYPVHTMYYGSGTDKHRAEYRDSVTFKTKPVDGTKLATATPERKKYWGFGFDSMPVNGRIWYPEGAGPFPLVLIVHGNHSMEDYSDPGYAYLGQLLASRGYILVSVDENFLNGGIGGENDARGWMLLQHLKAWKTFNDSVGSPFHRRVDMNNIALMGHSRGGEAVAIAAAFNTLKRYPDNASLTFDFNFNIKAIAAIAPVDGQYQPSSKPTPLDNINYLVIHGSHDGDVSSFMGLRQYSRIRFTDGQPHFKAAVWMYRANHGQWNTEWGSSDAGPRGERFLDLRGLLPPEEQRAMAQLYLSAFLDASLRGKSEYLPIFRDHRVMGTWLPKTMYATRFQDAGYRALANFDEDVDVTTGSAPGVTITGDSLATWKESVMPLRSRGGQVGRFAVWLGWNNRLAGKDTTKMGPPAAYTVTVTDSIRKAWSVGSASALEFSLAVTDEKPGPRALPKDSTKAKADSTKAKSDSTAKAPPKSKEQLAKEKAEKAAKAKERRPRPRPRRRRRRRRSRRRR
;
A
#
# COMPACT_ATOMS: atom_id res chain seq x y z
N MET A 1 45.31 46.84 -27.05
CA MET A 1 44.68 45.79 -27.89
C MET A 1 43.82 44.89 -27.03
N ARG A 2 42.50 44.86 -27.30
CA ARG A 2 41.46 44.13 -26.56
C ARG A 2 41.63 42.62 -26.75
N ARG A 3 41.74 41.84 -25.67
CA ARG A 3 41.52 40.38 -25.71
C ARG A 3 40.06 40.11 -25.36
N LEU A 4 39.28 39.84 -26.40
CA LEU A 4 37.90 39.39 -26.34
C LEU A 4 37.90 37.97 -25.73
N LEU A 5 37.39 37.80 -24.50
CA LEU A 5 37.05 36.47 -24.00
C LEU A 5 35.78 36.02 -24.72
N LEU A 6 35.96 35.15 -25.73
CA LEU A 6 34.86 34.36 -26.28
C LEU A 6 34.38 33.37 -25.20
N LEU A 7 33.27 33.69 -24.55
CA LEU A 7 32.45 32.68 -23.90
C LEU A 7 31.78 31.85 -25.01
N VAL A 8 32.34 30.68 -25.30
CA VAL A 8 31.64 29.66 -26.09
C VAL A 8 30.50 29.12 -25.21
N PRO A 9 29.23 29.24 -25.63
CA PRO A 9 28.17 28.51 -24.96
C PRO A 9 28.38 27.03 -25.29
N LEU A 10 28.83 26.24 -24.31
CA LEU A 10 28.65 24.79 -24.39
C LEU A 10 27.13 24.54 -24.38
N LEU A 11 26.55 24.44 -25.58
CA LEU A 11 25.31 23.73 -25.82
C LEU A 11 25.58 22.25 -25.54
N GLY A 12 25.68 21.91 -24.26
CA GLY A 12 25.55 20.54 -23.83
C GLY A 12 24.12 20.13 -24.14
N THR A 13 23.90 19.52 -25.31
CA THR A 13 22.72 18.68 -25.53
C THR A 13 22.73 17.65 -24.42
N ALA A 14 21.97 17.89 -23.36
CA ALA A 14 21.77 16.92 -22.31
C ALA A 14 21.21 15.68 -23.01
N CYS A 15 21.98 14.60 -23.07
CA CYS A 15 21.49 13.30 -23.54
C CYS A 15 20.40 12.86 -22.56
N VAL A 16 19.17 13.28 -22.80
CA VAL A 16 18.01 12.81 -22.06
C VAL A 16 17.85 11.35 -22.42
N GLN A 17 17.92 10.45 -21.44
CA GLN A 17 17.72 9.04 -21.70
C GLN A 17 16.34 8.83 -22.35
N PRO A 18 16.24 7.94 -23.35
CA PRO A 18 14.96 7.61 -23.95
C PRO A 18 14.05 7.01 -22.88
N LEU A 19 12.82 7.53 -22.80
CA LEU A 19 11.81 7.01 -21.90
C LEU A 19 11.47 5.58 -22.33
N ARG A 20 11.68 4.61 -21.43
CA ARG A 20 11.33 3.21 -21.66
C ARG A 20 10.05 2.87 -20.91
N LEU A 21 8.94 2.82 -21.64
CA LEU A 21 7.66 2.35 -21.14
C LEU A 21 7.39 0.92 -21.62
N ALA A 22 6.64 0.16 -20.83
CA ALA A 22 6.03 -1.07 -21.28
C ALA A 22 5.04 -0.75 -22.41
N ARG A 23 4.90 -1.69 -23.35
CA ARG A 23 3.91 -1.56 -24.42
C ARG A 23 2.51 -1.62 -23.81
N ASN A 24 1.66 -0.66 -24.15
CA ASN A 24 0.28 -0.63 -23.71
C ASN A 24 -0.49 -1.84 -24.27
N ASP A 25 -1.13 -2.60 -23.39
CA ASP A 25 -1.94 -3.78 -23.72
C ASP A 25 -3.46 -3.47 -23.74
N ALA A 26 -3.87 -2.26 -23.34
CA ALA A 26 -5.26 -1.83 -23.28
C ALA A 26 -6.07 -2.08 -24.57
N PRO A 27 -5.51 -1.90 -25.80
CA PRO A 27 -6.26 -2.20 -27.03
C PRO A 27 -6.73 -3.65 -27.15
N THR A 28 -6.06 -4.59 -26.48
CA THR A 28 -6.44 -6.01 -26.43
C THR A 28 -7.18 -6.33 -25.14
N VAL A 29 -6.65 -5.92 -24.00
CA VAL A 29 -7.14 -6.31 -22.66
C VAL A 29 -8.47 -5.65 -22.31
N LEU A 30 -8.73 -4.44 -22.83
CA LEU A 30 -9.94 -3.65 -22.57
C LEU A 30 -10.87 -3.57 -23.78
N ALA A 31 -10.71 -4.48 -24.75
CA ALA A 31 -11.49 -4.48 -26.01
C ALA A 31 -12.97 -4.84 -25.81
N HIS A 32 -13.30 -5.54 -24.72
CA HIS A 32 -14.64 -6.02 -24.40
C HIS A 32 -15.09 -5.52 -23.03
N GLN A 33 -16.41 -5.35 -22.87
CA GLN A 33 -17.02 -4.99 -21.60
C GLN A 33 -18.17 -5.96 -21.34
N ASP A 34 -18.09 -6.68 -20.23
CA ASP A 34 -19.05 -7.73 -19.85
C ASP A 34 -19.91 -7.32 -18.65
N VAL A 35 -19.53 -6.27 -17.92
CA VAL A 35 -20.33 -5.75 -16.79
C VAL A 35 -21.62 -5.11 -17.32
N MET A 36 -22.76 -5.62 -16.85
CA MET A 36 -24.11 -5.16 -17.24
C MET A 36 -24.70 -4.10 -16.31
N ALA A 37 -23.93 -3.58 -15.36
CA ALA A 37 -24.34 -2.50 -14.46
C ALA A 37 -24.00 -1.12 -15.08
N PRO A 38 -24.65 -0.02 -14.64
CA PRO A 38 -24.18 1.33 -14.98
C PRO A 38 -22.79 1.59 -14.38
N SER A 39 -21.97 2.42 -15.04
CA SER A 39 -20.66 2.75 -14.49
C SER A 39 -20.80 3.45 -13.12
N PRO A 40 -20.09 2.96 -12.08
CA PRO A 40 -20.11 3.60 -10.76
C PRO A 40 -19.36 4.94 -10.73
N ALA A 41 -18.62 5.28 -11.79
CA ALA A 41 -18.00 6.59 -11.96
C ALA A 41 -19.00 7.67 -12.44
N LEU A 42 -20.22 7.29 -12.84
CA LEU A 42 -21.25 8.26 -13.22
C LEU A 42 -21.85 8.94 -11.98
N PRO A 43 -22.10 10.27 -12.04
CA PRO A 43 -22.86 10.98 -11.01
C PRO A 43 -24.21 10.30 -10.77
N GLY A 44 -24.65 10.30 -9.51
CA GLY A 44 -25.99 9.85 -9.14
C GLY A 44 -27.03 10.96 -9.29
N SER A 45 -28.26 10.69 -8.83
CA SER A 45 -29.41 11.57 -9.00
C SER A 45 -29.57 12.63 -7.90
N TYR A 46 -28.81 12.56 -6.81
CA TYR A 46 -28.98 13.47 -5.69
C TYR A 46 -28.28 14.82 -5.96
N PRO A 47 -28.97 15.96 -5.76
CA PRO A 47 -28.29 17.25 -5.60
C PRO A 47 -27.27 17.17 -4.46
N VAL A 48 -26.13 17.82 -4.63
CA VAL A 48 -25.02 17.79 -3.67
C VAL A 48 -24.92 19.11 -2.93
N HIS A 49 -24.88 19.04 -1.61
CA HIS A 49 -24.59 20.17 -0.73
C HIS A 49 -23.20 20.02 -0.11
N THR A 50 -22.62 21.16 0.27
CA THR A 50 -21.32 21.20 0.96
C THR A 50 -21.40 22.00 2.25
N MET A 51 -20.59 21.62 3.22
CA MET A 51 -20.47 22.34 4.49
C MET A 51 -19.14 22.05 5.19
N TYR A 52 -18.85 22.80 6.24
CA TYR A 52 -17.67 22.62 7.09
C TYR A 52 -18.09 22.44 8.55
N TYR A 53 -17.31 21.66 9.29
CA TYR A 53 -17.33 21.64 10.74
C TYR A 53 -15.91 21.74 11.27
N GLY A 54 -15.75 22.24 12.49
CA GLY A 54 -14.41 22.40 13.05
C GLY A 54 -14.33 23.30 14.27
N SER A 55 -13.13 23.79 14.55
CA SER A 55 -12.84 24.59 15.75
C SER A 55 -13.59 25.94 15.79
N GLY A 56 -13.86 26.56 14.64
CA GLY A 56 -14.38 27.93 14.56
C GLY A 56 -13.35 28.99 14.97
N THR A 57 -12.07 28.61 15.04
CA THR A 57 -10.98 29.47 15.52
C THR A 57 -9.68 29.23 14.76
N ASP A 58 -9.74 28.54 13.61
CA ASP A 58 -8.55 28.25 12.81
C ASP A 58 -7.83 29.54 12.39
N LYS A 59 -6.51 29.57 12.59
CA LYS A 59 -5.70 30.76 12.35
C LYS A 59 -5.48 31.04 10.88
N HIS A 60 -5.39 30.00 10.05
CA HIS A 60 -4.98 30.11 8.65
C HIS A 60 -6.13 29.84 7.68
N ARG A 61 -7.13 29.06 8.11
CA ARG A 61 -8.17 28.51 7.24
C ARG A 61 -9.51 29.16 7.53
N ALA A 62 -9.94 30.05 6.64
CA ALA A 62 -11.19 30.79 6.79
C ALA A 62 -12.41 29.86 6.85
N GLU A 63 -12.39 28.72 6.17
CA GLU A 63 -13.46 27.74 6.21
C GLU A 63 -13.69 27.15 7.61
N TYR A 64 -12.62 26.96 8.39
CA TYR A 64 -12.67 26.42 9.76
C TYR A 64 -12.67 27.49 10.84
N ARG A 65 -12.54 28.77 10.46
CA ARG A 65 -12.69 29.92 11.34
C ARG A 65 -14.09 30.52 11.28
N ASP A 66 -14.54 30.82 10.06
CA ASP A 66 -15.69 31.69 9.82
C ASP A 66 -16.90 30.93 9.26
N SER A 67 -16.68 29.77 8.61
CA SER A 67 -17.71 29.08 7.81
C SER A 67 -18.18 27.74 8.40
N VAL A 68 -17.83 27.44 9.66
CA VAL A 68 -18.24 26.18 10.31
C VAL A 68 -19.73 26.20 10.64
N THR A 69 -20.46 25.21 10.13
CA THR A 69 -21.86 24.97 10.50
C THR A 69 -21.95 24.35 11.89
N PHE A 70 -21.01 23.47 12.23
CA PHE A 70 -20.90 22.86 13.54
C PHE A 70 -19.55 23.16 14.18
N LYS A 71 -19.56 23.66 15.41
CA LYS A 71 -18.36 23.76 16.24
C LYS A 71 -18.09 22.42 16.92
N THR A 72 -16.87 21.93 16.78
CA THR A 72 -16.41 20.72 17.46
C THR A 72 -15.46 21.07 18.60
N LYS A 73 -15.52 20.31 19.69
CA LYS A 73 -14.53 20.41 20.76
C LYS A 73 -13.19 19.83 20.28
N PRO A 74 -12.05 20.47 20.58
CA PRO A 74 -10.75 19.88 20.33
C PRO A 74 -10.52 18.65 21.22
N VAL A 75 -9.56 17.82 20.82
CA VAL A 75 -9.23 16.55 21.49
C VAL A 75 -7.76 16.52 21.90
N ASP A 76 -7.46 15.88 23.02
CA ASP A 76 -6.09 15.75 23.55
C ASP A 76 -5.42 14.49 22.99
N GLY A 77 -4.49 14.69 22.05
CA GLY A 77 -3.70 13.66 21.40
C GLY A 77 -2.24 13.58 21.90
N THR A 78 -1.90 14.20 23.04
CA THR A 78 -0.52 14.28 23.56
C THR A 78 0.13 12.92 23.83
N LYS A 79 -0.68 11.88 24.05
CA LYS A 79 -0.20 10.50 24.26
C LYS A 79 0.16 9.76 22.97
N LEU A 80 -0.24 10.30 21.81
CA LEU A 80 -0.07 9.69 20.50
C LEU A 80 1.00 10.42 19.69
N ALA A 81 1.01 11.75 19.74
CA ALA A 81 1.98 12.56 19.01
C ALA A 81 2.42 13.80 19.80
N THR A 82 3.55 14.39 19.41
CA THR A 82 4.07 15.63 20.01
C THR A 82 4.23 16.73 18.96
N ALA A 83 3.76 17.93 19.26
CA ALA A 83 3.99 19.12 18.44
C ALA A 83 5.27 19.84 18.87
N THR A 84 6.09 20.26 17.89
CA THR A 84 7.22 21.16 18.17
C THR A 84 6.73 22.58 18.50
N PRO A 85 7.54 23.42 19.18
CA PRO A 85 7.18 24.82 19.44
C PRO A 85 6.87 25.62 18.17
N GLU A 86 7.59 25.37 17.08
CA GLU A 86 7.37 26.04 15.78
C GLU A 86 6.02 25.66 15.19
N ARG A 87 5.65 24.37 15.25
CA ARG A 87 4.36 23.87 14.83
C ARG A 87 3.23 24.47 15.66
N LYS A 88 3.38 24.49 16.99
CA LYS A 88 2.41 25.12 17.90
C LYS A 88 2.23 26.61 17.59
N LYS A 89 3.33 27.33 17.32
CA LYS A 89 3.28 28.74 16.92
C LYS A 89 2.59 28.97 15.58
N TYR A 90 2.87 28.11 14.59
CA TYR A 90 2.24 28.18 13.28
C TYR A 90 0.74 28.00 13.44
N TRP A 91 0.28 26.84 13.92
CA TRP A 91 -1.14 26.49 14.00
C TRP A 91 -1.93 27.25 15.06
N GLY A 92 -1.27 27.71 16.12
CA GLY A 92 -1.93 28.39 17.25
C GLY A 92 -2.44 27.44 18.34
N PHE A 93 -2.24 26.13 18.20
CA PHE A 93 -2.62 25.12 19.18
C PHE A 93 -1.53 24.05 19.35
N GLY A 94 -1.51 23.39 20.50
CA GLY A 94 -0.69 22.21 20.74
C GLY A 94 -1.50 20.93 20.56
N PHE A 95 -0.84 19.78 20.67
CA PHE A 95 -1.50 18.47 20.54
C PHE A 95 -2.33 18.06 21.76
N ASP A 96 -2.34 18.90 22.79
CA ASP A 96 -3.32 18.94 23.89
C ASP A 96 -4.70 19.48 23.45
N SER A 97 -4.80 20.04 22.25
CA SER A 97 -6.04 20.61 21.71
C SER A 97 -6.09 20.49 20.18
N MET A 98 -5.96 19.27 19.65
CA MET A 98 -6.09 19.00 18.22
C MET A 98 -7.51 19.30 17.73
N PRO A 99 -7.69 20.06 16.64
CA PRO A 99 -9.01 20.37 16.11
C PRO A 99 -9.61 19.17 15.35
N VAL A 100 -10.93 19.02 15.41
CA VAL A 100 -11.70 17.99 14.69
C VAL A 100 -12.35 18.65 13.47
N ASN A 101 -11.52 19.08 12.51
CA ASN A 101 -11.92 19.86 11.33
C ASN A 101 -12.25 18.96 10.13
N GLY A 102 -13.37 19.20 9.46
CA GLY A 102 -13.74 18.43 8.28
C GLY A 102 -14.62 19.20 7.29
N ARG A 103 -14.41 18.91 6.01
CA ARG A 103 -15.26 19.38 4.90
C ARG A 103 -16.16 18.25 4.42
N ILE A 104 -17.40 18.58 4.10
CA ILE A 104 -18.46 17.60 3.85
C ILE A 104 -19.03 17.82 2.45
N TRP A 105 -19.32 16.72 1.75
CA TRP A 105 -20.24 16.65 0.63
C TRP A 105 -21.35 15.66 1.00
N TYR A 106 -22.60 16.06 0.86
CA TYR A 106 -23.73 15.21 1.24
C TYR A 106 -24.92 15.38 0.28
N PRO A 107 -25.70 14.31 0.07
CA PRO A 107 -26.91 14.35 -0.76
C PRO A 107 -28.02 15.18 -0.11
N GLU A 108 -28.77 15.90 -0.94
CA GLU A 108 -30.09 16.38 -0.58
C GLU A 108 -31.06 15.21 -0.45
N GLY A 109 -31.68 15.02 0.71
CA GLY A 109 -32.68 13.97 0.91
C GLY A 109 -32.89 13.61 2.38
N ALA A 110 -33.83 12.70 2.62
CA ALA A 110 -34.20 12.25 3.97
C ALA A 110 -33.15 11.34 4.63
N GLY A 111 -32.35 10.61 3.83
CA GLY A 111 -31.43 9.60 4.35
C GLY A 111 -32.17 8.40 4.97
N PRO A 112 -31.51 7.64 5.86
CA PRO A 112 -30.11 7.80 6.27
C PRO A 112 -29.14 7.42 5.15
N PHE A 113 -28.00 8.11 5.07
CA PHE A 113 -26.97 7.86 4.07
C PHE A 113 -25.70 7.28 4.71
N PRO A 114 -25.02 6.29 4.07
CA PRO A 114 -23.75 5.76 4.58
C PRO A 114 -22.68 6.85 4.71
N LEU A 115 -21.89 6.76 5.77
CA LEU A 115 -20.85 7.74 6.09
C LEU A 115 -19.48 7.26 5.62
N VAL A 116 -18.76 8.12 4.90
CA VAL A 116 -17.42 7.85 4.41
C VAL A 116 -16.49 8.96 4.87
N LEU A 117 -15.44 8.62 5.62
CA LEU A 117 -14.36 9.57 5.92
C LEU A 117 -13.19 9.31 4.97
N ILE A 118 -12.53 10.36 4.47
CA ILE A 118 -11.27 10.27 3.75
C ILE A 118 -10.20 11.13 4.45
N VAL A 119 -8.99 10.57 4.61
CA VAL A 119 -7.85 11.28 5.19
C VAL A 119 -6.65 11.27 4.25
N HIS A 120 -5.97 12.41 4.15
CA HIS A 120 -4.78 12.56 3.34
C HIS A 120 -3.53 11.98 4.02
N GLY A 121 -2.45 11.83 3.25
CA GLY A 121 -1.15 11.43 3.77
C GLY A 121 -0.27 12.60 4.19
N ASN A 122 1.01 12.32 4.37
CA ASN A 122 1.98 13.31 4.76
C ASN A 122 2.39 14.21 3.59
N HIS A 123 2.21 15.51 3.74
CA HIS A 123 2.68 16.53 2.82
C HIS A 123 3.42 17.64 3.60
N SER A 124 3.66 18.81 3.00
CA SER A 124 3.90 20.03 3.78
C SER A 124 2.69 20.32 4.68
N MET A 125 2.93 20.82 5.90
CA MET A 125 1.83 21.25 6.78
C MET A 125 1.19 22.57 6.31
N GLU A 126 1.88 23.30 5.44
CA GLU A 126 1.43 24.59 4.90
C GLU A 126 0.59 24.43 3.62
N ASP A 127 0.62 23.24 3.01
CA ASP A 127 -0.10 22.91 1.79
C ASP A 127 -1.29 22.00 2.13
N TYR A 128 -2.50 22.57 2.17
CA TYR A 128 -3.69 21.87 2.65
C TYR A 128 -4.12 20.75 1.71
N SER A 129 -4.16 19.53 2.24
CA SER A 129 -4.37 18.32 1.44
C SER A 129 -5.81 17.83 1.41
N ASP A 130 -6.65 18.21 2.39
CA ASP A 130 -8.06 17.83 2.46
C ASP A 130 -8.97 18.37 1.32
N PRO A 131 -8.71 19.53 0.68
CA PRO A 131 -9.53 19.95 -0.46
C PRO A 131 -9.43 19.01 -1.67
N GLY A 132 -8.31 18.28 -1.78
CA GLY A 132 -7.93 17.55 -2.97
C GLY A 132 -8.80 16.34 -3.35
N TYR A 133 -9.77 15.99 -2.51
CA TYR A 133 -10.73 14.91 -2.74
C TYR A 133 -12.13 15.40 -3.12
N ALA A 134 -12.29 16.70 -3.44
CA ALA A 134 -13.58 17.27 -3.82
C ALA A 134 -14.28 16.51 -4.96
N TYR A 135 -13.52 15.99 -5.94
CA TYR A 135 -14.06 15.20 -7.04
C TYR A 135 -14.71 13.87 -6.57
N LEU A 136 -14.16 13.24 -5.54
CA LEU A 136 -14.79 12.07 -4.88
C LEU A 136 -15.99 12.52 -4.06
N GLY A 137 -15.90 13.66 -3.38
CA GLY A 137 -17.00 14.22 -2.59
C GLY A 137 -18.24 14.47 -3.42
N GLN A 138 -18.08 15.15 -4.55
CA GLN A 138 -19.16 15.41 -5.50
C GLN A 138 -19.76 14.10 -6.05
N LEU A 139 -18.92 13.17 -6.50
CA LEU A 139 -19.39 11.89 -7.03
C LEU A 139 -20.17 11.09 -5.98
N LEU A 140 -19.56 10.84 -4.83
CA LEU A 140 -20.14 9.97 -3.80
C LEU A 140 -21.40 10.61 -3.19
N ALA A 141 -21.41 11.92 -2.97
CA ALA A 141 -22.61 12.62 -2.50
C ALA A 141 -23.76 12.53 -3.50
N SER A 142 -23.50 12.75 -4.80
CA SER A 142 -24.55 12.60 -5.83
C SER A 142 -25.12 11.19 -5.89
N ARG A 143 -24.33 10.18 -5.45
CA ARG A 143 -24.69 8.76 -5.37
C ARG A 143 -25.25 8.35 -4.00
N GLY A 144 -25.53 9.30 -3.11
CA GLY A 144 -26.20 9.06 -1.82
C GLY A 144 -25.26 8.64 -0.67
N TYR A 145 -24.01 9.08 -0.67
CA TYR A 145 -23.07 8.92 0.44
C TYR A 145 -22.79 10.26 1.10
N ILE A 146 -22.55 10.28 2.40
CA ILE A 146 -21.93 11.46 3.04
C ILE A 146 -20.42 11.26 2.98
N LEU A 147 -19.70 12.07 2.21
CA LEU A 147 -18.24 12.08 2.22
C LEU A 147 -17.72 13.22 3.08
N VAL A 148 -16.75 12.90 3.93
CA VAL A 148 -16.03 13.86 4.76
C VAL A 148 -14.56 13.77 4.45
N SER A 149 -13.95 14.85 3.97
CA SER A 149 -12.49 14.93 3.94
C SER A 149 -12.00 15.58 5.23
N VAL A 150 -11.20 14.82 5.97
CA VAL A 150 -10.70 15.20 7.30
C VAL A 150 -9.42 16.02 7.15
N ASP A 151 -9.33 17.11 7.92
CA ASP A 151 -8.13 17.94 8.02
C ASP A 151 -7.19 17.42 9.10
N GLU A 152 -6.07 16.83 8.67
CA GLU A 152 -4.95 16.44 9.52
C GLU A 152 -3.65 17.13 9.08
N ASN A 153 -3.73 18.31 8.46
CA ASN A 153 -2.53 19.01 7.98
C ASN A 153 -1.58 19.37 9.13
N PHE A 154 -2.09 19.50 10.36
CA PHE A 154 -1.26 19.69 11.55
C PHE A 154 -0.43 18.46 11.94
N LEU A 155 -0.71 17.26 11.40
CA LEU A 155 0.11 16.04 11.51
C LEU A 155 1.05 15.85 10.31
N ASN A 156 1.06 16.76 9.34
CA ASN A 156 1.96 16.70 8.18
C ASN A 156 3.34 17.31 8.47
N GLY A 157 4.35 16.87 7.72
CA GLY A 157 5.66 17.50 7.58
C GLY A 157 6.58 17.33 8.79
N GLY A 158 7.75 16.69 8.62
CA GLY A 158 8.81 16.69 9.63
C GLY A 158 8.45 16.16 11.03
N ILE A 159 7.28 15.53 11.19
CA ILE A 159 6.87 14.76 12.35
C ILE A 159 6.97 13.27 11.99
N GLY A 160 7.36 12.45 12.97
CA GLY A 160 7.43 11.00 12.82
C GLY A 160 6.74 10.32 13.99
N GLY A 161 6.23 9.11 13.75
CA GLY A 161 5.52 8.32 14.75
C GLY A 161 4.09 8.83 15.01
N GLU A 162 3.43 9.38 13.99
CA GLU A 162 2.12 10.02 14.11
C GLU A 162 0.95 9.23 13.50
N ASN A 163 1.20 8.11 12.82
CA ASN A 163 0.14 7.40 12.08
C ASN A 163 -0.93 6.79 12.99
N ASP A 164 -0.60 6.50 14.24
CA ASP A 164 -1.55 6.16 15.28
C ASP A 164 -2.42 7.34 15.71
N ALA A 165 -1.84 8.55 15.84
CA ALA A 165 -2.61 9.78 16.06
C ALA A 165 -3.59 10.03 14.91
N ARG A 166 -3.17 9.83 13.65
CA ARG A 166 -4.04 9.92 12.46
C ARG A 166 -5.20 8.91 12.53
N GLY A 167 -4.89 7.64 12.80
CA GLY A 167 -5.92 6.60 12.94
C GLY A 167 -6.89 6.90 14.10
N TRP A 168 -6.39 7.40 15.22
CA TRP A 168 -7.22 7.81 16.36
C TRP A 168 -8.09 9.03 16.05
N MET A 169 -7.56 10.03 15.32
CA MET A 169 -8.30 11.21 14.89
C MET A 169 -9.52 10.83 14.06
N LEU A 170 -9.40 9.92 13.08
CA LEU A 170 -10.56 9.40 12.33
C LEU A 170 -11.70 8.91 13.25
N LEU A 171 -11.38 8.24 14.35
CA LEU A 171 -12.37 7.79 15.33
C LEU A 171 -12.96 8.95 16.16
N GLN A 172 -12.20 10.03 16.41
CA GLN A 172 -12.73 11.27 16.97
C GLN A 172 -13.71 11.95 16.01
N HIS A 173 -13.45 11.92 14.70
CA HIS A 173 -14.39 12.39 13.69
C HIS A 173 -15.69 11.57 13.73
N LEU A 174 -15.62 10.23 13.81
CA LEU A 174 -16.83 9.39 13.95
C LEU A 174 -17.63 9.70 15.23
N LYS A 175 -16.98 10.05 16.35
CA LYS A 175 -17.67 10.54 17.56
C LYS A 175 -18.42 11.86 17.33
N ALA A 176 -17.81 12.80 16.63
CA ALA A 176 -18.47 14.04 16.24
C ALA A 176 -19.70 13.75 15.36
N TRP A 177 -19.56 12.88 14.36
CA TRP A 177 -20.66 12.48 13.48
C TRP A 177 -21.81 11.78 14.18
N LYS A 178 -21.52 10.91 15.16
CA LYS A 178 -22.55 10.35 16.04
C LYS A 178 -23.33 11.46 16.74
N THR A 179 -22.63 12.45 17.29
CA THR A 179 -23.26 13.59 17.96
C THR A 179 -24.12 14.41 16.99
N PHE A 180 -23.65 14.66 15.77
CA PHE A 180 -24.42 15.38 14.75
C PHE A 180 -25.69 14.61 14.35
N ASN A 181 -25.61 13.27 14.27
CA ASN A 181 -26.74 12.42 13.93
C ASN A 181 -27.78 12.33 15.08
N ASP A 182 -27.33 12.36 16.33
CA ASP A 182 -28.18 12.23 17.51
C ASP A 182 -28.83 13.56 17.94
N SER A 183 -28.22 14.71 17.59
CA SER A 183 -28.66 16.03 18.07
C SER A 183 -29.92 16.53 17.35
N VAL A 184 -30.98 16.82 18.10
CA VAL A 184 -32.19 17.48 17.58
C VAL A 184 -31.83 18.88 17.08
N GLY A 185 -32.30 19.24 15.89
CA GLY A 185 -31.98 20.52 15.22
C GLY A 185 -30.70 20.50 14.37
N SER A 186 -29.92 19.41 14.42
CA SER A 186 -28.84 19.20 13.46
C SER A 186 -29.42 18.93 12.05
N PRO A 187 -28.85 19.54 10.99
CA PRO A 187 -29.10 19.13 9.60
C PRO A 187 -28.95 17.63 9.34
N PHE A 188 -28.15 16.93 10.15
CA PHE A 188 -27.91 15.49 10.03
C PHE A 188 -28.73 14.64 11.02
N HIS A 189 -29.67 15.22 11.76
CA HIS A 189 -30.45 14.47 12.74
C HIS A 189 -31.14 13.27 12.09
N ARG A 190 -30.74 12.06 12.49
CA ARG A 190 -31.21 10.77 11.94
C ARG A 190 -31.01 10.60 10.42
N ARG A 191 -30.11 11.37 9.80
CA ARG A 191 -29.81 11.28 8.37
C ARG A 191 -28.51 10.54 8.05
N VAL A 192 -27.78 10.09 9.06
CA VAL A 192 -26.51 9.37 8.90
C VAL A 192 -26.72 7.90 9.26
N ASP A 193 -26.37 7.02 8.34
CA ASP A 193 -26.38 5.58 8.59
C ASP A 193 -25.09 5.17 9.31
N MET A 194 -25.12 5.29 10.64
CA MET A 194 -24.01 4.91 11.51
C MET A 194 -23.75 3.39 11.54
N ASN A 195 -24.57 2.57 10.87
CA ASN A 195 -24.34 1.13 10.69
C ASN A 195 -23.58 0.80 9.40
N ASN A 196 -23.37 1.78 8.53
CA ASN A 196 -22.66 1.61 7.26
C ASN A 196 -21.58 2.69 7.12
N ILE A 197 -20.45 2.46 7.78
CA ILE A 197 -19.29 3.37 7.78
C ILE A 197 -18.16 2.78 6.93
N ALA A 198 -17.53 3.63 6.12
CA ALA A 198 -16.26 3.33 5.47
C ALA A 198 -15.19 4.40 5.75
N LEU A 199 -13.93 3.97 5.74
CA LEU A 199 -12.78 4.86 5.86
C LEU A 199 -11.89 4.76 4.61
N MET A 200 -11.51 5.89 4.04
CA MET A 200 -10.59 5.97 2.91
C MET A 200 -9.34 6.74 3.31
N GLY A 201 -8.20 6.37 2.77
CA GLY A 201 -6.94 7.01 3.18
C GLY A 201 -5.90 6.97 2.09
N HIS A 202 -5.16 8.07 1.93
CA HIS A 202 -4.08 8.18 0.95
C HIS A 202 -2.70 8.17 1.62
N SER A 203 -1.73 7.39 1.12
CA SER A 203 -0.35 7.38 1.61
C SER A 203 -0.29 7.02 3.10
N ARG A 204 0.23 7.88 3.98
CA ARG A 204 0.13 7.70 5.45
C ARG A 204 -1.32 7.60 5.95
N GLY A 205 -2.24 8.31 5.31
CA GLY A 205 -3.66 8.19 5.59
C GLY A 205 -4.20 6.80 5.25
N GLY A 206 -3.64 6.13 4.24
CA GLY A 206 -4.01 4.77 3.87
C GLY A 206 -3.56 3.71 4.90
N GLU A 207 -2.48 3.97 5.64
CA GLU A 207 -2.16 3.20 6.85
C GLU A 207 -3.07 3.59 8.03
N ALA A 208 -3.35 4.90 8.19
CA ALA A 208 -4.17 5.43 9.27
C ALA A 208 -5.58 4.80 9.32
N VAL A 209 -6.22 4.54 8.17
CA VAL A 209 -7.54 3.88 8.14
C VAL A 209 -7.50 2.43 8.63
N ALA A 210 -6.40 1.71 8.39
CA ALA A 210 -6.21 0.37 8.93
C ALA A 210 -5.98 0.44 10.45
N ILE A 211 -5.21 1.42 10.92
CA ILE A 211 -5.00 1.64 12.36
C ILE A 211 -6.31 2.04 13.05
N ALA A 212 -7.11 2.91 12.45
CA ALA A 212 -8.42 3.31 12.96
C ALA A 212 -9.35 2.10 13.12
N ALA A 213 -9.43 1.24 12.10
CA ALA A 213 -10.24 0.02 12.17
C ALA A 213 -9.74 -0.94 13.27
N ALA A 214 -8.43 -1.08 13.47
CA ALA A 214 -7.88 -1.88 14.56
C ALA A 214 -8.16 -1.26 15.94
N PHE A 215 -8.00 0.06 16.10
CA PHE A 215 -8.27 0.76 17.37
C PHE A 215 -9.74 0.79 17.74
N ASN A 216 -10.64 0.77 16.76
CA ASN A 216 -12.08 0.88 16.95
C ASN A 216 -12.66 -0.19 17.89
N THR A 217 -12.08 -1.39 17.93
CA THR A 217 -12.56 -2.50 18.77
C THR A 217 -11.82 -2.59 20.12
N LEU A 218 -10.75 -1.82 20.31
CA LEU A 218 -9.96 -1.83 21.52
C LEU A 218 -10.58 -0.95 22.61
N LYS A 219 -10.32 -1.31 23.87
CA LYS A 219 -10.71 -0.49 25.04
C LYS A 219 -9.64 0.51 25.46
N ARG A 220 -8.39 0.32 25.01
CA ARG A 220 -7.23 1.13 25.39
C ARG A 220 -6.23 1.19 24.25
N TYR A 221 -5.46 2.27 24.22
CA TYR A 221 -4.36 2.44 23.26
C TYR A 221 -3.24 1.40 23.53
N PRO A 222 -2.76 0.68 22.50
CA PRO A 222 -1.79 -0.42 22.67
C PRO A 222 -0.46 -0.02 23.33
N ASP A 223 0.04 1.19 23.08
CA ASP A 223 1.38 1.57 23.54
C ASP A 223 1.35 2.41 24.83
N ASN A 224 0.16 2.88 25.23
CA ASN A 224 -0.06 3.52 26.52
C ASN A 224 -1.51 3.34 27.00
N ALA A 225 -1.72 2.31 27.82
CA ALA A 225 -3.04 1.91 28.32
C ALA A 225 -3.76 2.97 29.19
N SER A 226 -3.09 4.05 29.59
CA SER A 226 -3.73 5.18 30.28
C SER A 226 -4.64 6.00 29.36
N LEU A 227 -4.51 5.86 28.03
CA LEU A 227 -5.47 6.37 27.07
C LEU A 227 -6.57 5.32 26.86
N THR A 228 -7.76 5.61 27.36
CA THR A 228 -8.94 4.76 27.17
C THR A 228 -9.63 5.09 25.86
N PHE A 229 -10.18 4.05 25.24
CA PHE A 229 -11.00 4.14 24.05
C PHE A 229 -12.44 3.82 24.39
N ASP A 230 -13.34 4.54 23.74
CA ASP A 230 -14.78 4.36 23.83
C ASP A 230 -15.33 4.55 22.42
N PHE A 231 -15.00 3.61 21.54
CA PHE A 231 -15.31 3.64 20.11
C PHE A 231 -16.36 2.60 19.77
N ASN A 232 -16.03 1.59 18.96
CA ASN A 232 -16.93 0.53 18.52
C ASN A 232 -18.00 1.00 17.51
N PHE A 233 -17.56 1.73 16.48
CA PHE A 233 -18.37 2.09 15.32
C PHE A 233 -18.48 0.93 14.32
N ASN A 234 -19.57 0.90 13.53
CA ASN A 234 -19.79 -0.12 12.50
C ASN A 234 -19.02 0.19 11.20
N ILE A 235 -17.69 0.16 11.29
CA ILE A 235 -16.79 0.31 10.15
C ILE A 235 -16.78 -1.01 9.37
N LYS A 236 -17.41 -1.03 8.19
CA LYS A 236 -17.56 -2.23 7.35
C LYS A 236 -16.53 -2.35 6.24
N ALA A 237 -15.91 -1.23 5.87
CA ALA A 237 -15.01 -1.17 4.73
C ALA A 237 -13.91 -0.14 4.93
N ILE A 238 -12.71 -0.45 4.44
CA ILE A 238 -11.63 0.52 4.28
C ILE A 238 -11.04 0.49 2.87
N ALA A 239 -10.68 1.66 2.34
CA ALA A 239 -10.00 1.79 1.05
C ALA A 239 -8.70 2.59 1.19
N ALA A 240 -7.60 2.01 0.72
CA ALA A 240 -6.27 2.58 0.82
C ALA A 240 -5.75 2.99 -0.57
N ILE A 241 -5.43 4.26 -0.74
CA ILE A 241 -4.88 4.84 -1.96
C ILE A 241 -3.38 4.98 -1.76
N ALA A 242 -2.58 4.33 -2.60
CA ALA A 242 -1.11 4.36 -2.57
C ALA A 242 -0.50 4.34 -1.14
N PRO A 243 -0.94 3.41 -0.25
CA PRO A 243 -0.64 3.53 1.17
C PRO A 243 0.81 3.16 1.50
N VAL A 244 1.31 3.71 2.60
CA VAL A 244 2.41 3.06 3.34
C VAL A 244 1.86 1.94 4.24
N ASP A 245 2.74 1.11 4.80
CA ASP A 245 2.38 0.08 5.78
C ASP A 245 3.57 -0.21 6.71
N GLY A 246 3.34 -0.18 8.01
CA GLY A 246 4.32 -0.52 9.05
C GLY A 246 5.13 0.65 9.58
N GLN A 247 4.73 1.91 9.34
CA GLN A 247 5.31 3.06 10.05
C GLN A 247 4.84 3.10 11.50
N TYR A 248 3.62 2.62 11.76
CA TYR A 248 3.15 2.32 13.10
C TYR A 248 2.94 0.81 13.27
N GLN A 249 3.31 0.29 14.42
CA GLN A 249 3.20 -1.13 14.75
C GLN A 249 2.68 -1.25 16.18
N PRO A 250 1.36 -1.42 16.39
CA PRO A 250 0.80 -1.49 17.73
C PRO A 250 1.43 -2.63 18.52
N SER A 251 2.02 -2.33 19.68
CA SER A 251 2.79 -3.29 20.47
C SER A 251 3.90 -4.01 19.67
N SER A 252 4.55 -3.30 18.75
CA SER A 252 5.59 -3.82 17.84
C SER A 252 5.13 -4.96 16.94
N LYS A 253 3.84 -5.00 16.61
CA LYS A 253 3.24 -5.99 15.71
C LYS A 253 2.65 -5.32 14.48
N PRO A 254 2.55 -6.03 13.34
CA PRO A 254 1.76 -5.55 12.21
C PRO A 254 0.30 -5.29 12.63
N THR A 255 -0.31 -4.24 12.09
CA THR A 255 -1.71 -3.89 12.38
C THR A 255 -2.65 -5.04 11.98
N PRO A 256 -3.39 -5.62 12.96
CA PRO A 256 -4.29 -6.74 12.70
C PRO A 256 -5.65 -6.22 12.21
N LEU A 257 -6.23 -6.90 11.23
CA LEU A 257 -7.59 -6.65 10.76
C LEU A 257 -8.25 -7.98 10.39
N ASP A 258 -9.44 -8.20 10.92
CA ASP A 258 -10.28 -9.35 10.61
C ASP A 258 -11.67 -8.83 10.19
N ASN A 259 -12.34 -9.56 9.29
CA ASN A 259 -13.77 -9.35 8.96
C ASN A 259 -14.12 -7.93 8.50
N ILE A 260 -13.29 -7.37 7.62
CA ILE A 260 -13.49 -6.04 7.04
C ILE A 260 -13.26 -6.07 5.54
N ASN A 261 -14.13 -5.39 4.79
CA ASN A 261 -13.92 -5.23 3.35
C ASN A 261 -12.72 -4.30 3.10
N TYR A 262 -11.87 -4.66 2.15
CA TYR A 262 -10.62 -3.92 1.92
C TYR A 262 -10.35 -3.69 0.44
N LEU A 263 -10.15 -2.43 0.04
CA LEU A 263 -9.63 -2.09 -1.27
C LEU A 263 -8.27 -1.41 -1.12
N VAL A 264 -7.31 -1.78 -1.96
CA VAL A 264 -6.11 -0.97 -2.16
C VAL A 264 -5.89 -0.67 -3.64
N ILE A 265 -5.64 0.61 -3.96
CA ILE A 265 -5.26 1.06 -5.30
C ILE A 265 -3.84 1.66 -5.28
N HIS A 266 -3.01 1.39 -6.29
CA HIS A 266 -1.62 1.89 -6.35
C HIS A 266 -1.14 2.12 -7.78
N GLY A 267 -0.30 3.13 -8.00
CA GLY A 267 0.28 3.46 -9.30
C GLY A 267 1.68 2.88 -9.54
N SER A 268 2.01 2.56 -10.79
CA SER A 268 3.34 2.00 -11.11
C SER A 268 4.49 3.01 -11.09
N HIS A 269 4.18 4.30 -11.16
CA HIS A 269 5.14 5.42 -11.17
C HIS A 269 5.02 6.24 -9.89
N ASP A 270 4.55 5.62 -8.82
CA ASP A 270 4.57 6.21 -7.49
C ASP A 270 6.02 6.50 -7.07
N GLY A 271 6.37 7.79 -7.01
CA GLY A 271 7.71 8.27 -6.69
C GLY A 271 7.98 8.39 -5.19
N ASP A 272 6.95 8.33 -4.35
CA ASP A 272 7.07 8.47 -2.89
C ASP A 272 7.06 7.08 -2.23
N VAL A 273 6.03 6.29 -2.53
CA VAL A 273 5.86 4.89 -2.13
C VAL A 273 6.11 3.98 -3.34
N SER A 274 7.38 3.87 -3.71
CA SER A 274 7.89 3.15 -4.90
C SER A 274 7.63 1.63 -4.97
N SER A 275 6.87 1.08 -4.04
CA SER A 275 6.45 -0.33 -4.02
C SER A 275 5.02 -0.42 -3.56
N PHE A 276 4.29 -1.45 -4.00
CA PHE A 276 2.88 -1.65 -3.66
C PHE A 276 2.72 -2.12 -2.20
N MET A 277 3.04 -1.24 -1.24
CA MET A 277 3.14 -1.54 0.19
C MET A 277 1.81 -1.98 0.80
N GLY A 278 0.68 -1.49 0.30
CA GLY A 278 -0.64 -1.91 0.76
C GLY A 278 -0.96 -3.40 0.54
N LEU A 279 -0.20 -4.11 -0.31
CA LEU A 279 -0.28 -5.57 -0.40
C LEU A 279 0.05 -6.26 0.93
N ARG A 280 0.83 -5.62 1.80
CA ARG A 280 1.14 -6.12 3.13
C ARG A 280 -0.12 -6.19 4.00
N GLN A 281 -0.92 -5.11 4.06
CA GLN A 281 -2.18 -5.12 4.81
C GLN A 281 -3.22 -6.03 4.15
N TYR A 282 -3.37 -5.98 2.81
CA TYR A 282 -4.22 -6.91 2.04
C TYR A 282 -3.96 -8.37 2.45
N SER A 283 -2.69 -8.74 2.52
CA SER A 283 -2.25 -10.11 2.82
C SER A 283 -2.62 -10.56 4.23
N ARG A 284 -2.58 -9.65 5.21
CA ARG A 284 -2.84 -9.96 6.62
C ARG A 284 -4.32 -10.07 6.98
N ILE A 285 -5.22 -9.54 6.16
CA ILE A 285 -6.67 -9.55 6.46
C ILE A 285 -7.21 -10.97 6.35
N ARG A 286 -7.97 -11.39 7.38
CA ARG A 286 -8.64 -12.69 7.44
C ARG A 286 -10.15 -12.53 7.52
N PHE A 287 -10.86 -13.51 6.98
CA PHE A 287 -12.32 -13.62 7.08
C PHE A 287 -12.64 -14.88 7.90
N THR A 288 -13.26 -14.70 9.05
CA THR A 288 -13.43 -15.72 10.10
C THR A 288 -14.85 -15.85 10.62
N ASP A 289 -15.75 -14.92 10.27
CA ASP A 289 -17.14 -14.86 10.78
C ASP A 289 -18.19 -15.45 9.81
N GLY A 290 -17.75 -15.96 8.65
CA GLY A 290 -18.62 -16.53 7.62
C GLY A 290 -19.46 -15.50 6.84
N GLN A 291 -19.27 -14.20 7.08
CA GLN A 291 -19.94 -13.15 6.34
C GLN A 291 -19.27 -12.91 4.97
N PRO A 292 -19.98 -12.36 3.98
CA PRO A 292 -19.49 -12.20 2.60
C PRO A 292 -18.52 -11.02 2.45
N HIS A 293 -17.44 -11.02 3.23
CA HIS A 293 -16.37 -10.04 3.12
C HIS A 293 -15.52 -10.30 1.87
N PHE A 294 -14.96 -9.23 1.31
CA PHE A 294 -13.98 -9.33 0.24
C PHE A 294 -12.86 -8.30 0.37
N LYS A 295 -11.72 -8.63 -0.23
CA LYS A 295 -10.59 -7.72 -0.38
C LYS A 295 -10.10 -7.71 -1.82
N ALA A 296 -9.67 -6.55 -2.28
CA ALA A 296 -9.14 -6.34 -3.62
C ALA A 296 -7.89 -5.46 -3.61
N ALA A 297 -6.96 -5.74 -4.51
CA ALA A 297 -5.81 -4.90 -4.80
C ALA A 297 -5.77 -4.60 -6.29
N VAL A 298 -5.64 -3.32 -6.64
CA VAL A 298 -5.64 -2.85 -8.03
C VAL A 298 -4.41 -2.00 -8.29
N TRP A 299 -3.68 -2.35 -9.34
CA TRP A 299 -2.51 -1.61 -9.79
C TRP A 299 -2.78 -0.96 -11.13
N MET A 300 -2.39 0.31 -11.28
CA MET A 300 -2.54 1.09 -12.51
C MET A 300 -1.18 1.49 -13.07
N TYR A 301 -0.90 1.12 -14.31
CA TYR A 301 0.33 1.51 -14.98
C TYR A 301 0.34 3.02 -15.27
N ARG A 302 1.49 3.67 -15.05
CA ARG A 302 1.77 5.11 -15.27
C ARG A 302 1.05 6.09 -14.34
N ALA A 303 0.34 5.60 -13.32
CA ALA A 303 -0.14 6.42 -12.22
C ALA A 303 0.97 6.71 -11.20
N ASN A 304 1.03 7.93 -10.67
CA ASN A 304 1.99 8.35 -9.65
C ASN A 304 1.39 8.38 -8.23
N HIS A 305 2.12 8.94 -7.25
CA HIS A 305 1.61 9.13 -5.89
C HIS A 305 0.63 10.31 -5.80
N GLY A 306 0.98 11.45 -6.39
CA GLY A 306 0.30 12.72 -6.13
C GLY A 306 -1.07 12.86 -6.77
N GLN A 307 -1.26 12.42 -8.02
CA GLN A 307 -2.40 12.84 -8.85
C GLN A 307 -3.76 12.29 -8.39
N TRP A 308 -3.78 11.36 -7.41
CA TRP A 308 -5.01 10.96 -6.71
C TRP A 308 -5.64 12.11 -5.91
N ASN A 309 -4.84 13.10 -5.52
CA ASN A 309 -5.23 14.31 -4.81
C ASN A 309 -4.99 15.52 -5.72
N THR A 310 -6.00 16.37 -5.93
CA THR A 310 -5.88 17.49 -6.88
C THR A 310 -4.89 18.57 -6.46
N GLU A 311 -4.51 18.63 -5.18
CA GLU A 311 -3.58 19.63 -4.65
C GLU A 311 -2.10 19.20 -4.74
N TRP A 312 -1.81 17.91 -4.96
CA TRP A 312 -0.44 17.38 -4.86
C TRP A 312 0.31 17.35 -6.20
N GLY A 313 -0.40 17.29 -7.32
CA GLY A 313 0.18 17.32 -8.66
C GLY A 313 1.02 16.09 -9.03
N SER A 314 1.91 16.25 -10.02
CA SER A 314 2.69 15.17 -10.63
C SER A 314 4.02 14.86 -9.94
N SER A 315 4.47 15.75 -9.04
CA SER A 315 5.88 15.85 -8.71
C SER A 315 6.30 15.08 -7.44
N ASP A 316 5.39 14.34 -6.79
CA ASP A 316 5.49 13.42 -5.63
C ASP A 316 6.41 13.85 -4.45
N ALA A 317 7.67 14.19 -4.71
CA ALA A 317 8.67 14.69 -3.77
C ALA A 317 8.69 16.24 -3.64
N GLY A 318 7.53 16.87 -3.76
CA GLY A 318 7.35 18.32 -3.62
C GLY A 318 8.04 19.17 -4.70
N PRO A 319 8.31 20.47 -4.44
CA PRO A 319 8.74 21.44 -5.47
C PRO A 319 10.06 21.14 -6.20
N ARG A 320 10.80 20.11 -5.78
CA ARG A 320 12.06 19.69 -6.42
C ARG A 320 11.98 18.32 -7.09
N GLY A 321 10.85 17.60 -6.97
CA GLY A 321 10.67 16.26 -7.53
C GLY A 321 10.96 16.17 -9.02
N GLU A 322 10.55 17.19 -9.78
CA GLU A 322 10.76 17.29 -11.23
C GLU A 322 12.25 17.24 -11.64
N ARG A 323 13.17 17.50 -10.72
CA ARG A 323 14.62 17.45 -11.00
C ARG A 323 15.18 16.03 -11.05
N PHE A 324 14.44 15.05 -10.56
CA PHE A 324 14.90 13.66 -10.45
C PHE A 324 13.82 12.60 -10.77
N LEU A 325 12.59 13.02 -11.06
CA LEU A 325 11.52 12.17 -11.60
C LEU A 325 11.36 12.40 -13.10
N ASP A 326 11.19 11.32 -13.88
CA ASP A 326 10.84 11.43 -15.30
C ASP A 326 9.33 11.47 -15.48
N LEU A 327 8.77 12.69 -15.47
CA LEU A 327 7.32 12.92 -15.50
C LEU A 327 6.68 12.61 -16.86
N ARG A 328 7.48 12.48 -17.93
CA ARG A 328 6.99 12.19 -19.29
C ARG A 328 6.26 10.84 -19.38
N GLY A 329 6.58 9.93 -18.45
CA GLY A 329 5.97 8.62 -18.35
C GLY A 329 4.62 8.60 -17.65
N LEU A 330 4.16 9.70 -17.04
CA LEU A 330 2.91 9.70 -16.30
C LEU A 330 1.69 9.71 -17.22
N LEU A 331 0.58 9.18 -16.70
CA LEU A 331 -0.74 9.40 -17.29
C LEU A 331 -1.26 10.79 -16.91
N PRO A 332 -2.20 11.33 -17.71
CA PRO A 332 -2.91 12.53 -17.34
C PRO A 332 -3.59 12.39 -15.96
N PRO A 333 -3.57 13.43 -15.11
CA PRO A 333 -4.13 13.37 -13.77
C PRO A 333 -5.61 12.97 -13.72
N GLU A 334 -6.39 13.39 -14.70
CA GLU A 334 -7.82 13.06 -14.83
C GLU A 334 -8.07 11.57 -15.08
N GLU A 335 -7.21 10.89 -15.85
CA GLU A 335 -7.31 9.45 -16.08
C GLU A 335 -7.03 8.68 -14.78
N GLN A 336 -6.01 9.10 -14.02
CA GLN A 336 -5.72 8.50 -12.72
C GLN A 336 -6.89 8.69 -11.73
N ARG A 337 -7.49 9.89 -11.68
CA ARG A 337 -8.67 10.12 -10.83
C ARG A 337 -9.93 9.40 -11.31
N ALA A 338 -10.10 9.21 -12.62
CA ALA A 338 -11.22 8.43 -13.16
C ALA A 338 -11.18 6.97 -12.66
N MET A 339 -9.98 6.38 -12.57
CA MET A 339 -9.80 5.05 -11.95
C MET A 339 -10.21 5.06 -10.46
N ALA A 340 -9.81 6.08 -9.70
CA ALA A 340 -10.21 6.20 -8.30
C ALA A 340 -11.73 6.34 -8.14
N GLN A 341 -12.38 7.20 -8.93
CA GLN A 341 -13.84 7.35 -8.94
C GLN A 341 -14.55 6.01 -9.18
N LEU A 342 -14.08 5.27 -10.18
CA LEU A 342 -14.65 3.98 -10.57
C LEU A 342 -14.53 2.94 -9.45
N TYR A 343 -13.31 2.64 -9.02
CA TYR A 343 -13.07 1.57 -8.05
C TYR A 343 -13.55 1.93 -6.64
N LEU A 344 -13.36 3.17 -6.18
CA LEU A 344 -13.79 3.57 -4.84
C LEU A 344 -15.33 3.61 -4.76
N SER A 345 -16.03 4.15 -5.76
CA SER A 345 -17.49 4.14 -5.74
C SER A 345 -18.05 2.71 -5.85
N ALA A 346 -17.49 1.88 -6.74
CA ALA A 346 -17.91 0.49 -6.86
C ALA A 346 -17.71 -0.28 -5.56
N PHE A 347 -16.60 -0.02 -4.87
CA PHE A 347 -16.24 -0.71 -3.64
C PHE A 347 -17.19 -0.35 -2.52
N LEU A 348 -17.55 0.92 -2.40
CA LEU A 348 -18.54 1.39 -1.43
C LEU A 348 -19.95 0.85 -1.74
N ASP A 349 -20.34 0.77 -3.02
CA ASP A 349 -21.62 0.19 -3.42
C ASP A 349 -21.68 -1.32 -3.09
N ALA A 350 -20.61 -2.06 -3.37
CA ALA A 350 -20.53 -3.49 -3.07
C ALA A 350 -20.46 -3.77 -1.55
N SER A 351 -19.61 -3.05 -0.81
CA SER A 351 -19.31 -3.35 0.60
C SER A 351 -20.32 -2.76 1.60
N LEU A 352 -20.94 -1.62 1.30
CA LEU A 352 -21.90 -0.98 2.20
C LEU A 352 -23.36 -1.19 1.80
N ARG A 353 -23.64 -1.37 0.50
CA ARG A 353 -25.01 -1.49 -0.02
C ARG A 353 -25.34 -2.85 -0.62
N GLY A 354 -24.40 -3.79 -0.60
CA GLY A 354 -24.61 -5.16 -1.09
C GLY A 354 -24.84 -5.25 -2.60
N LYS A 355 -24.39 -4.26 -3.37
CA LYS A 355 -24.49 -4.27 -4.84
C LYS A 355 -23.46 -5.23 -5.45
N SER A 356 -23.78 -6.51 -5.39
CA SER A 356 -22.91 -7.62 -5.81
C SER A 356 -22.63 -7.63 -7.31
N GLU A 357 -23.42 -6.92 -8.12
CA GLU A 357 -23.19 -6.72 -9.56
C GLU A 357 -21.86 -6.03 -9.87
N TYR A 358 -21.25 -5.33 -8.91
CA TYR A 358 -19.92 -4.73 -9.06
C TYR A 358 -18.76 -5.64 -8.61
N LEU A 359 -19.01 -6.77 -7.92
CA LEU A 359 -17.94 -7.68 -7.49
C LEU A 359 -17.06 -8.21 -8.64
N PRO A 360 -17.60 -8.52 -9.84
CA PRO A 360 -16.79 -9.00 -10.96
C PRO A 360 -15.63 -8.08 -11.33
N ILE A 361 -15.76 -6.76 -11.18
CA ILE A 361 -14.72 -5.80 -11.60
C ILE A 361 -13.47 -5.86 -10.73
N PHE A 362 -13.62 -6.31 -9.48
CA PHE A 362 -12.51 -6.48 -8.55
C PHE A 362 -11.78 -7.80 -8.79
N ARG A 363 -12.51 -8.83 -9.23
CA ARG A 363 -11.96 -10.13 -9.63
C ARG A 363 -11.16 -9.99 -10.91
N ASP A 364 -11.74 -9.34 -11.92
CA ASP A 364 -11.13 -9.20 -13.23
C ASP A 364 -11.42 -7.83 -13.83
N HIS A 365 -10.40 -6.97 -13.92
CA HIS A 365 -10.56 -5.64 -14.50
C HIS A 365 -10.98 -5.66 -15.97
N ARG A 366 -10.75 -6.76 -16.70
CA ARG A 366 -11.04 -6.88 -18.13
C ARG A 366 -12.52 -6.75 -18.45
N VAL A 367 -13.39 -7.11 -17.49
CA VAL A 367 -14.84 -7.03 -17.70
C VAL A 367 -15.36 -5.59 -17.81
N MET A 368 -14.55 -4.59 -17.43
CA MET A 368 -14.94 -3.18 -17.45
C MET A 368 -14.74 -2.48 -18.80
N GLY A 369 -13.92 -3.04 -19.70
CA GLY A 369 -13.63 -2.49 -21.03
C GLY A 369 -13.43 -0.97 -21.03
N THR A 370 -14.37 -0.26 -21.67
CA THR A 370 -14.29 1.19 -21.91
C THR A 370 -14.40 2.08 -20.69
N TRP A 371 -14.78 1.55 -19.52
CA TRP A 371 -14.84 2.33 -18.28
C TRP A 371 -13.45 2.70 -17.75
N LEU A 372 -12.43 1.93 -18.09
CA LEU A 372 -11.07 2.17 -17.63
C LEU A 372 -10.31 3.08 -18.60
N PRO A 373 -9.49 4.01 -18.08
CA PRO A 373 -8.46 4.67 -18.88
C PRO A 373 -7.59 3.68 -19.64
N LYS A 374 -7.08 4.07 -20.83
CA LYS A 374 -6.37 3.16 -21.73
C LYS A 374 -4.92 2.93 -21.31
N THR A 375 -4.72 2.19 -20.22
CA THR A 375 -3.43 1.75 -19.71
C THR A 375 -3.49 0.30 -19.23
N MET A 376 -2.40 -0.20 -18.66
CA MET A 376 -2.31 -1.56 -18.14
C MET A 376 -2.78 -1.62 -16.68
N TYR A 377 -3.41 -2.72 -16.32
CA TYR A 377 -3.90 -2.98 -14.97
C TYR A 377 -3.52 -4.36 -14.48
N ALA A 378 -3.40 -4.51 -13.16
CA ALA A 378 -3.32 -5.82 -12.51
C ALA A 378 -4.23 -5.82 -11.29
N THR A 379 -4.99 -6.90 -11.11
CA THR A 379 -5.93 -7.08 -10.00
C THR A 379 -5.57 -8.32 -9.19
N ARG A 380 -5.87 -8.26 -7.89
CA ARG A 380 -5.93 -9.42 -7.00
C ARG A 380 -7.22 -9.32 -6.20
N PHE A 381 -7.89 -10.44 -6.00
CA PHE A 381 -9.14 -10.51 -5.30
C PHE A 381 -9.16 -11.69 -4.35
N GLN A 382 -9.82 -11.55 -3.21
CA GLN A 382 -10.10 -12.65 -2.32
C GLN A 382 -11.42 -12.37 -1.60
N ASP A 383 -12.36 -13.32 -1.63
CA ASP A 383 -13.58 -13.27 -0.81
C ASP A 383 -13.52 -14.28 0.35
N ALA A 384 -14.54 -14.27 1.21
CA ALA A 384 -14.69 -15.21 2.32
C ALA A 384 -14.81 -16.70 1.88
N GLY A 385 -15.07 -16.94 0.59
CA GLY A 385 -15.09 -18.28 -0.01
C GLY A 385 -13.70 -18.84 -0.31
N TYR A 386 -12.65 -18.01 -0.32
CA TYR A 386 -11.29 -18.44 -0.62
C TYR A 386 -10.80 -19.52 0.36
N ARG A 387 -10.16 -20.57 -0.18
CA ARG A 387 -9.51 -21.64 0.58
C ARG A 387 -8.06 -21.75 0.11
N ALA A 388 -7.12 -21.53 1.02
CA ALA A 388 -5.70 -21.59 0.70
C ALA A 388 -5.26 -23.05 0.52
N LEU A 389 -4.77 -23.38 -0.68
CA LEU A 389 -4.09 -24.65 -0.93
C LEU A 389 -2.64 -24.61 -0.46
N ALA A 390 -1.89 -23.60 -0.90
CA ALA A 390 -0.48 -23.40 -0.57
C ALA A 390 -0.18 -21.90 -0.60
N ASN A 391 -0.17 -21.30 0.58
CA ASN A 391 0.13 -19.89 0.81
C ASN A 391 1.53 -19.69 1.43
N PHE A 392 2.14 -20.77 1.93
CA PHE A 392 3.53 -20.86 2.36
C PHE A 392 3.88 -20.06 3.62
N ASP A 393 2.89 -19.53 4.34
CA ASP A 393 3.12 -18.74 5.56
C ASP A 393 2.99 -19.58 6.84
N GLU A 394 2.47 -20.81 6.73
CA GLU A 394 2.08 -21.67 7.84
C GLU A 394 3.24 -22.39 8.55
N ASP A 395 4.24 -22.85 7.80
CA ASP A 395 5.34 -23.67 8.32
C ASP A 395 6.61 -23.55 7.45
N VAL A 396 7.57 -24.47 7.62
CA VAL A 396 8.84 -24.53 6.87
C VAL A 396 9.00 -25.82 6.06
N ASP A 397 8.00 -26.69 6.10
CA ASP A 397 8.01 -27.97 5.39
C ASP A 397 7.50 -27.74 3.97
N VAL A 398 8.42 -27.70 3.01
CA VAL A 398 8.09 -27.42 1.61
C VAL A 398 7.16 -28.46 0.96
N THR A 399 6.86 -29.58 1.66
CA THR A 399 6.01 -30.68 1.17
C THR A 399 4.57 -30.63 1.69
N THR A 400 4.24 -29.68 2.58
CA THR A 400 2.88 -29.45 3.08
C THR A 400 2.21 -28.26 2.38
N GLY A 401 0.88 -28.21 2.40
CA GLY A 401 0.12 -27.04 2.02
C GLY A 401 -0.60 -26.40 3.22
N SER A 402 -1.30 -25.29 2.97
CA SER A 402 -1.85 -24.45 4.03
C SER A 402 -3.07 -25.02 4.73
N ALA A 403 -3.71 -26.01 4.11
CA ALA A 403 -4.79 -26.74 4.72
C ALA A 403 -4.31 -28.16 5.08
N PRO A 404 -4.63 -28.66 6.29
CA PRO A 404 -4.30 -30.03 6.68
C PRO A 404 -4.79 -31.05 5.65
N GLY A 405 -3.88 -31.88 5.14
CA GLY A 405 -4.15 -32.87 4.10
C GLY A 405 -3.90 -32.40 2.66
N VAL A 406 -3.39 -31.18 2.48
CA VAL A 406 -2.76 -30.75 1.22
C VAL A 406 -1.30 -31.15 1.25
N THR A 407 -0.82 -31.81 0.19
CA THR A 407 0.58 -32.20 0.05
C THR A 407 1.17 -31.68 -1.25
N ILE A 408 2.48 -31.43 -1.24
CA ILE A 408 3.21 -30.82 -2.33
C ILE A 408 4.39 -31.70 -2.70
N THR A 409 4.54 -31.96 -4.00
CA THR A 409 5.69 -32.70 -4.55
C THR A 409 6.35 -31.92 -5.68
N GLY A 410 7.67 -32.00 -5.73
CA GLY A 410 8.50 -31.44 -6.79
C GLY A 410 9.28 -32.55 -7.47
N ASP A 411 9.17 -32.64 -8.79
CA ASP A 411 10.00 -33.52 -9.61
C ASP A 411 10.80 -32.66 -10.59
N SER A 412 12.05 -33.07 -10.84
CA SER A 412 12.84 -32.51 -11.92
C SER A 412 13.18 -31.01 -11.74
N LEU A 413 13.07 -30.50 -10.51
CA LEU A 413 13.41 -29.13 -10.10
C LEU A 413 14.88 -29.02 -9.67
N ALA A 414 15.53 -27.94 -10.09
CA ALA A 414 16.87 -27.56 -9.65
C ALA A 414 16.84 -26.58 -8.47
N THR A 415 15.72 -25.88 -8.27
CA THR A 415 15.45 -25.02 -7.12
C THR A 415 14.01 -25.25 -6.69
N TRP A 416 13.84 -25.58 -5.42
CA TRP A 416 12.56 -25.66 -4.73
C TRP A 416 12.81 -25.20 -3.30
N LYS A 417 12.30 -24.02 -2.97
CA LYS A 417 12.37 -23.44 -1.64
C LYS A 417 11.20 -22.51 -1.43
N GLU A 418 10.83 -22.30 -0.18
CA GLU A 418 9.93 -21.22 0.21
C GLU A 418 10.75 -20.05 0.74
N SER A 419 10.42 -18.84 0.30
CA SER A 419 11.10 -17.65 0.77
C SER A 419 10.21 -16.42 0.65
N VAL A 420 10.54 -15.41 1.44
CA VAL A 420 9.77 -14.19 1.49
C VAL A 420 9.71 -13.51 0.12
N MET A 421 8.52 -13.01 -0.24
CA MET A 421 8.33 -12.28 -1.49
C MET A 421 8.89 -10.85 -1.34
N PRO A 422 9.94 -10.49 -2.10
CA PRO A 422 10.52 -9.16 -2.05
C PRO A 422 9.59 -8.14 -2.72
N LEU A 423 9.62 -6.91 -2.21
CA LEU A 423 9.13 -5.74 -2.94
C LEU A 423 10.27 -5.18 -3.81
N ARG A 424 9.90 -4.32 -4.77
CA ARG A 424 10.88 -3.63 -5.62
C ARG A 424 11.85 -2.76 -4.80
N SER A 425 11.39 -2.20 -3.69
CA SER A 425 12.23 -1.40 -2.80
C SER A 425 13.26 -2.28 -2.07
N ARG A 426 14.49 -1.77 -1.94
CA ARG A 426 15.58 -2.52 -1.31
C ARG A 426 15.24 -2.87 0.14
N GLY A 427 15.19 -4.17 0.44
CA GLY A 427 14.84 -4.67 1.76
C GLY A 427 13.35 -4.62 2.09
N GLY A 428 12.50 -4.15 1.16
CA GLY A 428 11.05 -4.25 1.29
C GLY A 428 10.58 -5.67 1.04
N GLN A 429 9.58 -6.11 1.80
CA GLN A 429 8.95 -7.40 1.64
C GLN A 429 7.43 -7.29 1.81
N VAL A 430 6.69 -8.17 1.13
CA VAL A 430 5.21 -8.20 1.23
C VAL A 430 4.74 -8.76 2.59
N GLY A 431 5.65 -9.39 3.35
CA GLY A 431 5.29 -10.05 4.61
C GLY A 431 4.52 -11.35 4.39
N ARG A 432 4.70 -11.95 3.22
CA ARG A 432 4.26 -13.31 2.85
C ARG A 432 5.40 -14.06 2.18
N PHE A 433 5.29 -15.37 2.18
CA PHE A 433 6.17 -16.27 1.47
C PHE A 433 5.60 -16.64 0.10
N ALA A 434 6.48 -17.17 -0.74
CA ALA A 434 6.13 -17.79 -2.02
C ALA A 434 7.07 -18.96 -2.25
N VAL A 435 6.62 -19.93 -3.04
CA VAL A 435 7.50 -20.98 -3.56
C VAL A 435 8.36 -20.44 -4.72
N TRP A 436 9.65 -20.74 -4.66
CA TRP A 436 10.63 -20.41 -5.70
C TRP A 436 10.99 -21.69 -6.43
N LEU A 437 10.56 -21.76 -7.68
CA LEU A 437 10.76 -22.90 -8.55
C LEU A 437 11.76 -22.54 -9.64
N GLY A 438 12.78 -23.36 -9.81
CA GLY A 438 13.75 -23.22 -10.88
C GLY A 438 14.09 -24.60 -11.43
N TRP A 439 14.17 -24.72 -12.75
CA TRP A 439 14.54 -25.96 -13.41
C TRP A 439 15.40 -25.70 -14.63
N ASN A 440 16.21 -26.70 -14.96
CA ASN A 440 16.95 -26.75 -16.20
C ASN A 440 16.67 -28.10 -16.85
N ASN A 441 16.19 -28.06 -18.09
CA ASN A 441 15.89 -29.29 -18.81
C ASN A 441 17.17 -30.03 -19.23
N ARG A 442 18.34 -29.37 -19.24
CA ARG A 442 19.62 -30.02 -19.53
C ARG A 442 20.16 -30.76 -18.30
N LEU A 443 20.54 -32.02 -18.51
CA LEU A 443 21.18 -32.85 -17.50
C LEU A 443 22.64 -32.42 -17.31
N ALA A 444 23.11 -32.39 -16.06
CA ALA A 444 24.50 -32.17 -15.74
C ALA A 444 25.35 -33.35 -16.22
N GLY A 445 26.42 -33.08 -16.97
CA GLY A 445 27.32 -34.12 -17.49
C GLY A 445 28.22 -33.61 -18.62
N LYS A 446 29.05 -34.52 -19.16
CA LYS A 446 29.94 -34.23 -20.30
C LYS A 446 29.17 -33.91 -21.58
N ASP A 447 28.01 -34.54 -21.74
CA ASP A 447 27.09 -34.28 -22.85
C ASP A 447 26.03 -33.27 -22.41
N THR A 448 26.21 -32.02 -22.82
CA THR A 448 25.32 -30.90 -22.48
C THR A 448 24.07 -30.83 -23.37
N THR A 449 23.91 -31.77 -24.30
CA THR A 449 22.75 -31.85 -25.20
C THR A 449 21.63 -32.74 -24.66
N LYS A 450 21.92 -33.59 -23.66
CA LYS A 450 20.92 -34.47 -23.05
C LYS A 450 19.90 -33.69 -22.24
N MET A 451 18.64 -33.93 -22.54
CA MET A 451 17.50 -33.35 -21.85
C MET A 451 16.86 -34.37 -20.91
N GLY A 452 16.50 -33.94 -19.70
CA GLY A 452 15.68 -34.71 -18.77
C GLY A 452 14.18 -34.46 -18.97
N PRO A 453 13.31 -35.18 -18.25
CA PRO A 453 11.87 -34.91 -18.25
C PRO A 453 11.57 -33.47 -17.79
N PRO A 454 10.44 -32.88 -18.22
CA PRO A 454 10.00 -31.57 -17.76
C PRO A 454 9.92 -31.50 -16.22
N ALA A 455 10.20 -30.32 -15.67
CA ALA A 455 9.95 -30.07 -14.25
C ALA A 455 8.45 -30.10 -13.95
N ALA A 456 8.10 -30.69 -12.81
CA ALA A 456 6.74 -30.72 -12.31
C ALA A 456 6.71 -30.26 -10.85
N TYR A 457 5.71 -29.44 -10.53
CA TYR A 457 5.36 -29.04 -9.18
C TYR A 457 3.88 -29.34 -9.00
N THR A 458 3.57 -30.25 -8.07
CA THR A 458 2.25 -30.85 -7.92
C THR A 458 1.71 -30.56 -6.54
N VAL A 459 0.53 -29.94 -6.48
CA VAL A 459 -0.24 -29.78 -5.24
C VAL A 459 -1.38 -30.79 -5.27
N THR A 460 -1.44 -31.65 -4.26
CA THR A 460 -2.43 -32.73 -4.16
C THR A 460 -3.39 -32.43 -3.02
N VAL A 461 -4.69 -32.60 -3.28
CA VAL A 461 -5.76 -32.49 -2.28
C VAL A 461 -6.42 -33.85 -2.07
N THR A 462 -6.67 -34.20 -0.82
CA THR A 462 -7.41 -35.43 -0.49
C THR A 462 -8.89 -35.33 -0.85
N ASP A 463 -9.55 -36.47 -1.03
CA ASP A 463 -11.02 -36.53 -1.23
C ASP A 463 -11.78 -35.90 -0.06
N SER A 464 -11.24 -36.02 1.17
CA SER A 464 -11.80 -35.38 2.37
C SER A 464 -11.85 -33.86 2.25
N ILE A 465 -10.77 -33.22 1.78
CA ILE A 465 -10.73 -31.76 1.55
C ILE A 465 -11.70 -31.39 0.43
N ARG A 466 -11.66 -32.14 -0.69
CA ARG A 466 -12.55 -31.89 -1.83
C ARG A 466 -14.01 -31.88 -1.42
N LYS A 467 -14.42 -32.84 -0.59
CA LYS A 467 -15.77 -32.94 -0.04
C LYS A 467 -16.06 -31.83 0.97
N ALA A 468 -15.15 -31.56 1.91
CA ALA A 468 -15.33 -30.52 2.92
C ALA A 468 -15.47 -29.11 2.32
N TRP A 469 -14.77 -28.84 1.23
CA TRP A 469 -14.85 -27.56 0.51
C TRP A 469 -15.90 -27.53 -0.59
N SER A 470 -16.63 -28.64 -0.80
CA SER A 470 -17.63 -28.77 -1.86
C SER A 470 -17.08 -28.38 -3.24
N VAL A 471 -15.85 -28.81 -3.56
CA VAL A 471 -15.21 -28.49 -4.83
C VAL A 471 -16.00 -29.13 -5.97
N GLY A 472 -16.43 -28.31 -6.94
CA GLY A 472 -17.27 -28.73 -8.06
C GLY A 472 -17.07 -27.86 -9.29
N SER A 473 -18.01 -27.91 -10.24
CA SER A 473 -17.94 -27.16 -11.50
C SER A 473 -17.99 -25.64 -11.32
N ALA A 474 -18.47 -25.14 -10.17
CA ALA A 474 -18.48 -23.73 -9.82
C ALA A 474 -17.20 -23.25 -9.12
N SER A 475 -16.26 -24.16 -8.82
CA SER A 475 -14.99 -23.82 -8.18
C SER A 475 -13.95 -23.39 -9.22
N ALA A 476 -13.11 -22.42 -8.85
CA ALA A 476 -11.98 -21.98 -9.66
C ALA A 476 -10.67 -22.15 -8.90
N LEU A 477 -9.59 -22.49 -9.62
CA LEU A 477 -8.23 -22.46 -9.09
C LEU A 477 -7.61 -21.10 -9.39
N GLU A 478 -7.25 -20.36 -8.35
CA GLU A 478 -6.50 -19.11 -8.47
C GLU A 478 -5.04 -19.34 -8.04
N PHE A 479 -4.10 -18.87 -8.86
CA PHE A 479 -2.69 -18.82 -8.50
C PHE A 479 -2.00 -17.63 -9.19
N SER A 480 -0.91 -17.15 -8.60
CA SER A 480 -0.07 -16.10 -9.17
C SER A 480 1.29 -16.68 -9.52
N LEU A 481 1.80 -16.32 -10.69
CA LEU A 481 3.13 -16.73 -11.15
C LEU A 481 3.91 -15.49 -11.61
N ALA A 482 5.19 -15.45 -11.25
CA ALA A 482 6.14 -14.45 -11.73
C ALA A 482 7.42 -15.14 -12.18
N VAL A 483 7.97 -14.69 -13.31
CA VAL A 483 9.26 -15.16 -13.83
C VAL A 483 10.38 -14.30 -13.24
N THR A 484 11.51 -14.92 -12.92
CA THR A 484 12.71 -14.24 -12.43
C THR A 484 13.84 -14.41 -13.44
N ASP A 485 14.83 -13.52 -13.37
CA ASP A 485 16.07 -13.64 -14.17
C ASP A 485 17.06 -14.66 -13.58
N GLU A 486 16.71 -15.33 -12.48
CA GLU A 486 17.56 -16.34 -11.86
C GLU A 486 17.69 -17.54 -12.78
N LYS A 487 18.94 -17.91 -13.09
CA LYS A 487 19.23 -19.09 -13.90
C LYS A 487 19.53 -20.27 -12.97
N PRO A 488 18.65 -21.27 -12.87
CA PRO A 488 18.90 -22.45 -12.06
C PRO A 488 20.13 -23.21 -12.59
N GLY A 489 20.87 -23.82 -11.66
CA GLY A 489 22.02 -24.64 -12.00
C GLY A 489 21.65 -25.88 -12.83
N PRO A 490 22.64 -26.57 -13.44
CA PRO A 490 22.42 -27.83 -14.15
C PRO A 490 21.76 -28.88 -13.25
N ARG A 491 20.84 -29.66 -13.82
CA ARG A 491 20.10 -30.68 -13.09
C ARG A 491 20.98 -31.91 -12.83
N ALA A 492 21.09 -32.36 -11.58
CA ALA A 492 21.77 -33.62 -11.26
C ALA A 492 21.01 -34.83 -11.87
N LEU A 493 21.76 -35.81 -12.39
CA LEU A 493 21.16 -37.07 -12.85
C LEU A 493 20.40 -37.76 -11.70
N PRO A 494 19.28 -38.45 -11.96
CA PRO A 494 18.60 -39.27 -10.96
C PRO A 494 19.62 -40.22 -10.32
N LYS A 495 19.72 -40.21 -8.99
CA LYS A 495 20.58 -41.17 -8.29
C LYS A 495 19.94 -42.54 -8.44
N ASP A 496 20.65 -43.45 -9.07
CA ASP A 496 20.26 -44.84 -9.23
C ASP A 496 20.27 -45.51 -7.84
N SER A 497 19.08 -45.64 -7.23
CA SER A 497 18.89 -46.20 -5.88
C SER A 497 19.22 -47.69 -5.81
N THR A 498 19.40 -48.36 -6.96
CA THR A 498 19.86 -49.76 -7.01
C THR A 498 21.35 -49.93 -6.74
N LYS A 499 22.17 -48.88 -6.90
CA LYS A 499 23.63 -48.94 -6.65
C LYS A 499 24.04 -48.60 -5.22
N ALA A 500 23.15 -48.03 -4.41
CA ALA A 500 23.47 -47.61 -3.03
C ALA A 500 23.63 -48.78 -2.04
N LYS A 501 23.26 -50.01 -2.41
CA LYS A 501 23.40 -51.21 -1.55
C LYS A 501 24.68 -52.03 -1.79
N ALA A 502 25.55 -51.64 -2.72
CA ALA A 502 26.70 -52.46 -3.12
C ALA A 502 28.05 -52.07 -2.51
N ASP A 503 28.16 -50.92 -1.81
CA ASP A 503 29.48 -50.37 -1.41
C ASP A 503 29.75 -50.31 0.11
N SER A 504 29.02 -51.08 0.91
CA SER A 504 29.39 -51.33 2.32
C SER A 504 30.28 -52.57 2.43
N THR A 505 31.43 -52.61 1.75
CA THR A 505 32.58 -53.50 2.06
C THR A 505 33.74 -53.24 1.09
N LYS A 506 34.56 -52.22 1.36
CA LYS A 506 36.02 -52.31 1.16
C LYS A 506 36.75 -51.13 1.80
N ALA A 507 37.72 -51.48 2.64
CA ALA A 507 38.57 -50.55 3.36
C ALA A 507 39.70 -50.01 2.46
N LYS A 508 39.95 -48.70 2.63
CA LYS A 508 41.21 -47.91 2.55
C LYS A 508 42.31 -48.28 1.54
N SER A 509 42.64 -47.30 0.68
CA SER A 509 44.03 -46.83 0.47
C SER A 509 44.06 -45.34 0.07
N ASP A 510 45.12 -44.65 0.47
CA ASP A 510 45.21 -43.21 0.72
C ASP A 510 45.28 -42.22 -0.47
N SER A 511 44.94 -40.97 -0.10
CA SER A 511 45.64 -39.70 -0.40
C SER A 511 45.00 -38.71 -1.40
N THR A 512 44.46 -37.62 -0.85
CA THR A 512 44.78 -36.25 -1.24
C THR A 512 44.38 -35.32 -0.09
N ALA A 513 45.38 -34.71 0.54
CA ALA A 513 45.23 -33.87 1.71
C ALA A 513 44.38 -32.62 1.42
N LYS A 514 43.30 -32.45 2.19
CA LYS A 514 42.60 -31.18 2.35
C LYS A 514 43.50 -30.24 3.16
N ALA A 515 43.71 -29.02 2.67
CA ALA A 515 44.38 -27.97 3.41
C ALA A 515 43.67 -27.70 4.76
N PRO A 516 44.42 -27.41 5.84
CA PRO A 516 43.83 -27.21 7.16
C PRO A 516 42.98 -25.94 7.20
N PRO A 517 41.96 -25.88 8.08
CA PRO A 517 41.12 -24.69 8.24
C PRO A 517 41.96 -23.50 8.70
N LYS A 518 41.71 -22.33 8.08
CA LYS A 518 42.41 -21.08 8.40
C LYS A 518 42.29 -20.73 9.88
N SER A 519 43.38 -20.27 10.49
CA SER A 519 43.40 -19.88 11.91
C SER A 519 42.51 -18.67 12.18
N LYS A 520 42.07 -18.49 13.43
CA LYS A 520 41.28 -17.31 13.85
C LYS A 520 41.97 -15.99 13.51
N GLU A 521 43.30 -15.98 13.46
CA GLU A 521 44.11 -14.81 13.11
C GLU A 521 44.08 -14.48 11.61
N GLN A 522 44.02 -15.51 10.75
CA GLN A 522 43.84 -15.35 9.30
C GLN A 522 42.42 -14.85 8.95
N LEU A 523 41.40 -15.34 9.65
CA LEU A 523 40.02 -14.84 9.52
C LEU A 523 39.86 -13.39 10.01
N ALA A 524 40.63 -12.99 11.03
CA ALA A 524 40.67 -11.61 11.52
C ALA A 524 41.37 -10.66 10.53
N LYS A 525 42.49 -11.08 9.92
CA LYS A 525 43.16 -10.32 8.85
C LYS A 525 42.26 -10.13 7.63
N GLU A 526 41.53 -11.17 7.22
CA GLU A 526 40.64 -11.11 6.06
C GLU A 526 39.40 -10.22 6.32
N LYS A 527 38.90 -10.18 7.57
CA LYS A 527 37.88 -9.21 8.00
C LYS A 527 38.42 -7.76 8.05
N ALA A 528 39.64 -7.55 8.52
CA ALA A 528 40.27 -6.23 8.56
C ALA A 528 40.55 -5.68 7.15
N GLU A 529 40.96 -6.54 6.22
CA GLU A 529 41.22 -6.17 4.82
C GLU A 529 39.93 -5.84 4.05
N LYS A 530 38.84 -6.58 4.32
CA LYS A 530 37.50 -6.24 3.81
C LYS A 530 36.96 -4.93 4.39
N ALA A 531 37.23 -4.64 5.67
CA ALA A 531 36.87 -3.38 6.30
C ALA A 531 37.68 -2.18 5.76
N ALA A 532 38.96 -2.40 5.42
CA ALA A 532 39.81 -1.39 4.79
C ALA A 532 39.32 -1.04 3.36
N LYS A 533 39.00 -2.04 2.54
CA LYS A 533 38.42 -1.85 1.19
C LYS A 533 37.03 -1.17 1.22
N ALA A 534 36.27 -1.35 2.30
CA ALA A 534 34.99 -0.65 2.50
C ALA A 534 35.15 0.83 2.89
N LYS A 535 36.24 1.21 3.55
CA LYS A 535 36.57 2.61 3.88
C LYS A 535 37.07 3.40 2.66
N GLU A 536 37.73 2.74 1.72
CA GLU A 536 38.29 3.36 0.51
C GLU A 536 37.21 3.73 -0.53
N ARG A 537 36.01 3.11 -0.45
CA ARG A 537 34.87 3.37 -1.33
C ARG A 537 33.91 4.48 -0.86
N ARG A 538 34.22 5.21 0.22
CA ARG A 538 33.45 6.39 0.65
C ARG A 538 33.96 7.66 -0.05
N PRO A 539 33.10 8.50 -0.64
CA PRO A 539 33.53 9.78 -1.20
C PRO A 539 34.02 10.72 -0.08
N ARG A 540 35.16 11.41 -0.32
CA ARG A 540 35.76 12.35 0.63
C ARG A 540 34.80 13.53 0.94
N PRO A 541 34.74 14.03 2.19
CA PRO A 541 33.97 15.24 2.50
C PRO A 541 34.64 16.47 1.89
N ARG A 542 33.87 17.35 1.24
CA ARG A 542 34.35 18.67 0.80
C ARG A 542 34.73 19.53 2.02
N PRO A 543 35.83 20.33 1.97
CA PRO A 543 36.22 21.15 3.09
C PRO A 543 35.24 22.33 3.29
N ARG A 544 34.84 22.56 4.54
CA ARG A 544 34.03 23.70 4.98
C ARG A 544 34.79 25.01 4.72
N ARG A 545 34.28 25.88 3.85
CA ARG A 545 34.70 27.29 3.76
C ARG A 545 34.34 27.99 5.08
N ARG A 546 35.35 28.39 5.84
CA ARG A 546 35.22 29.32 6.99
C ARG A 546 34.63 30.65 6.49
N ARG A 547 33.42 30.98 6.91
CA ARG A 547 32.88 32.36 6.83
C ARG A 547 33.71 33.24 7.75
N ARG A 548 34.57 34.09 7.20
CA ARG A 548 35.17 35.23 7.90
C ARG A 548 34.04 36.20 8.27
N ARG A 549 33.82 36.40 9.58
CA ARG A 549 33.04 37.53 10.11
C ARG A 549 33.80 38.82 9.80
N ARG A 550 33.28 39.66 8.89
CA ARG A 550 33.64 41.08 8.82
C ARG A 550 32.83 41.82 9.89
N ARG A 551 33.48 42.24 10.97
CA ARG A 551 32.99 43.28 11.88
C ARG A 551 33.24 44.63 11.20
N SER A 552 32.19 45.36 10.86
CA SER A 552 32.28 46.80 10.59
C SER A 552 32.26 47.54 11.93
N ARG A 553 33.42 48.03 12.37
CA ARG A 553 33.49 49.14 13.33
C ARG A 553 33.40 50.43 12.51
N ARG A 554 32.27 51.15 12.62
CA ARG A 554 32.23 52.59 12.35
C ARG A 554 32.50 53.31 13.67
N ARG A 555 33.52 54.16 13.69
CA ARG A 555 33.70 55.26 14.64
C ARG A 555 33.98 56.50 13.79
N ARG A 556 33.37 57.61 14.22
CA ARG A 556 33.20 58.92 13.59
C ARG A 556 32.02 58.98 12.65
#